data_AF-A0A261KLE5-F1
#
_entry.id   AF-A0A261KLE5-F1
#
_cell.length_a   1.000
_cell.length_b   1.000
_cell.length_c   1.000
_cell.angle_alpha   90.00
_cell.angle_beta   90.00
_cell.angle_gamma   90.00
#
_symmetry.space_group_name_H-M   'P 1'
#
loop_
_entity.id
_entity.type
_entity.pdbx_description
1 polymer ?
#
loop_
_entity_poly.entity_id
_entity_poly.type
_entity_poly.pdbx_seq_one_letter_code
_entity_poly.pdbx_strand_id
1 'polypeptide(L)'
;MCSVHQDLGQTLLKQDAEQPKVLAVHLWSRAIPQYNLGHNSRLDQINHGLKSWPGVYLCSNYIGGVALGDCVRRGTEVATEIYQSLEATK
;
A
#
# COMPACT_ATOMS: atom_id res chain seq x y z
N MET A 1 11.52 -11.34 -19.39
CA MET A 1 11.09 -10.45 -20.49
C MET A 1 10.51 -11.23 -21.65
N CYS A 2 11.18 -12.29 -22.13
CA CYS A 2 10.60 -13.23 -23.10
C CYS A 2 9.22 -13.77 -22.64
N SER A 3 9.06 -14.07 -21.35
CA SER A 3 7.78 -14.55 -20.79
C SER A 3 6.61 -13.57 -20.97
N VAL A 4 6.81 -12.26 -20.76
CA VAL A 4 5.71 -11.28 -20.94
C VAL A 4 5.27 -11.23 -22.40
N HIS A 5 6.22 -11.18 -23.35
CA HIS A 5 5.87 -11.19 -24.77
C HIS A 5 5.23 -12.52 -25.19
N GLN A 6 5.73 -13.64 -24.69
CA GLN A 6 5.18 -14.97 -24.94
C GLN A 6 3.72 -15.07 -24.47
N ASP A 7 3.41 -14.66 -23.24
CA ASP A 7 2.06 -14.72 -22.68
C ASP A 7 1.09 -13.79 -23.43
N LEU A 8 1.55 -12.59 -23.80
CA LEU A 8 0.79 -11.66 -24.65
C LEU A 8 0.56 -12.24 -26.05
N GLY A 9 1.56 -12.92 -26.63
CA GLY A 9 1.47 -13.61 -27.91
C GLY A 9 0.40 -14.71 -27.94
N GLN A 10 0.26 -15.44 -26.83
CA GLN A 10 -0.75 -16.49 -26.71
C GLN A 10 -2.17 -15.95 -26.49
N THR A 11 -2.30 -14.81 -25.82
CA THR A 11 -3.60 -14.35 -25.30
C THR A 11 -4.19 -13.16 -26.05
N LEU A 12 -3.36 -12.19 -26.44
CA LEU A 12 -3.81 -10.85 -26.85
C LEU A 12 -3.30 -10.41 -28.23
N LEU A 13 -2.12 -10.85 -28.64
CA LEU A 13 -1.49 -10.37 -29.88
C LEU A 13 -1.92 -11.22 -31.08
N LYS A 14 -1.93 -10.57 -32.25
CA LYS A 14 -2.04 -11.26 -33.53
C LYS A 14 -0.74 -12.01 -33.83
N GLN A 15 -0.85 -13.05 -34.65
CA GLN A 15 0.29 -13.90 -35.04
C GLN A 15 1.41 -13.14 -35.77
N ASP A 16 1.06 -12.03 -36.42
CA ASP A 16 1.95 -11.15 -37.17
C ASP A 16 2.38 -9.90 -36.39
N ALA A 17 2.12 -9.85 -35.07
CA ALA A 17 2.52 -8.71 -34.25
C ALA A 17 4.04 -8.53 -34.21
N GLU A 18 4.50 -7.29 -34.39
CA GLU A 18 5.91 -6.93 -34.31
C GLU A 18 6.50 -7.15 -32.91
N GLN A 19 7.84 -7.24 -32.85
CA GLN A 19 8.56 -7.41 -31.59
C GLN A 19 8.43 -6.17 -30.69
N PRO A 20 8.19 -6.34 -29.37
CA PRO A 20 7.98 -5.21 -28.48
C PRO A 20 9.28 -4.46 -28.22
N LYS A 21 9.18 -3.14 -28.15
CA LYS A 21 10.25 -2.29 -27.62
C LYS A 21 10.23 -2.32 -26.10
N VAL A 22 11.30 -2.80 -25.48
CA VAL A 22 11.45 -2.77 -24.02
C VAL A 22 11.68 -1.34 -23.56
N LEU A 23 10.83 -0.84 -22.64
CA LEU A 23 10.98 0.48 -22.03
C LEU A 23 11.59 0.39 -20.62
N ALA A 24 10.94 -0.35 -19.72
CA ALA A 24 11.40 -0.52 -18.35
C ALA A 24 10.81 -1.78 -17.72
N VAL A 25 11.52 -2.36 -16.74
CA VAL A 25 11.02 -3.42 -15.86
C VAL A 25 11.50 -3.16 -14.45
N HIS A 26 10.56 -3.20 -13.51
CA HIS A 26 10.83 -3.07 -12.09
C HIS A 26 10.23 -4.25 -11.34
N LEU A 27 11.03 -4.91 -10.51
CA LEU A 27 10.57 -5.97 -9.63
C LEU A 27 10.54 -5.44 -8.19
N TRP A 28 9.33 -5.36 -7.65
CA TRP A 28 9.07 -4.90 -6.29
C TRP A 28 8.83 -6.13 -5.41
N SER A 29 9.90 -6.61 -4.75
CA SER A 29 9.83 -7.83 -3.91
C SER A 29 8.81 -7.73 -2.77
N ARG A 30 8.50 -6.51 -2.30
CA ARG A 30 7.51 -6.22 -1.26
C ARG A 30 6.54 -5.13 -1.72
N ALA A 31 5.95 -5.31 -2.90
CA ALA A 31 5.05 -4.35 -3.52
C ALA A 31 3.74 -4.15 -2.76
N ILE A 32 3.10 -5.25 -2.37
CA ILE A 32 1.73 -5.27 -1.87
C ILE A 32 1.72 -5.88 -0.47
N PRO A 33 1.37 -5.10 0.56
CA PRO A 33 0.98 -5.59 1.88
C PRO A 33 0.09 -6.83 1.83
N GLN A 34 0.42 -7.87 2.59
CA GLN A 34 -0.40 -9.07 2.69
C GLN A 34 -1.09 -9.12 4.05
N TYR A 35 -2.41 -8.98 4.07
CA TYR A 35 -3.21 -9.09 5.30
C TYR A 35 -3.47 -10.55 5.64
N ASN A 36 -2.41 -11.20 6.09
CA ASN A 36 -2.45 -12.60 6.48
C ASN A 36 -3.31 -12.80 7.73
N LEU A 37 -3.66 -14.07 7.99
CA LEU A 37 -4.32 -14.46 9.23
C LEU A 37 -3.57 -13.91 10.45
N GLY A 38 -4.30 -13.33 11.39
CA GLY A 38 -3.74 -12.66 12.57
C GLY A 38 -3.33 -11.19 12.35
N HIS A 39 -3.53 -10.64 11.15
CA HIS A 39 -3.22 -9.22 10.88
C HIS A 39 -3.95 -8.26 11.83
N ASN A 40 -5.26 -8.45 12.04
CA ASN A 40 -6.03 -7.62 12.96
C ASN A 40 -5.50 -7.70 14.40
N SER A 41 -5.17 -8.90 14.90
CA SER A 41 -4.58 -9.05 16.23
C SER A 41 -3.25 -8.31 16.37
N ARG A 42 -2.43 -8.29 15.30
CA ARG A 42 -1.21 -7.49 15.27
C ARG A 42 -1.50 -5.99 15.32
N LEU A 43 -2.52 -5.52 14.58
CA LEU A 43 -2.94 -4.12 14.64
C LEU A 43 -3.43 -3.75 16.04
N ASP A 44 -4.19 -4.62 16.70
CA ASP A 44 -4.67 -4.38 18.06
C ASP A 44 -3.51 -4.24 19.05
N GLN A 45 -2.48 -5.08 18.94
CA GLN A 45 -1.27 -4.98 19.76
C GLN A 45 -0.53 -3.67 19.52
N ILE A 46 -0.39 -3.25 18.25
CA ILE A 46 0.26 -1.99 17.91
C ILE A 46 -0.54 -0.81 18.47
N ASN A 47 -1.86 -0.79 18.24
CA ASN A 47 -2.75 0.26 18.76
C ASN A 47 -2.74 0.33 20.28
N HIS A 48 -2.66 -0.82 20.96
CA HIS A 48 -2.50 -0.85 22.41
C HIS A 48 -1.16 -0.24 22.84
N GLY A 49 -0.06 -0.61 22.19
CA GLY A 49 1.27 -0.07 22.48
C GLY A 49 1.37 1.44 22.24
N LEU A 50 0.72 1.96 21.19
CA LEU A 50 0.71 3.39 20.88
C LEU A 50 0.09 4.26 22.00
N LYS A 51 -0.77 3.70 22.84
CA LYS A 51 -1.33 4.43 24.00
C LYS A 51 -0.26 4.89 24.99
N SER A 52 0.88 4.20 25.04
CA SER A 52 2.03 4.58 25.87
C SER A 52 2.87 5.70 25.26
N TRP A 53 2.58 6.14 24.03
CA TRP A 53 3.34 7.14 23.29
C TRP A 53 2.42 8.28 22.80
N PRO A 54 1.97 9.18 23.69
CA PRO A 54 1.16 10.33 23.30
C PRO A 54 1.86 11.16 22.21
N GLY A 55 1.10 11.57 21.19
CA GLY A 55 1.62 12.33 20.05
C GLY A 55 2.24 11.47 18.93
N VAL A 56 2.30 10.14 19.09
CA VAL A 56 2.72 9.21 18.02
C VAL A 56 1.51 8.60 17.34
N TYR A 57 1.46 8.70 16.02
CA TYR A 57 0.36 8.21 15.19
C TYR A 57 0.89 7.22 14.15
N LEU A 58 0.09 6.21 13.86
CA LEU A 58 0.42 5.21 12.85
C LEU A 58 -0.44 5.41 11.61
N CYS A 59 0.21 5.73 10.48
CA CYS A 59 -0.42 5.82 9.17
C CYS A 59 0.38 5.01 8.16
N SER A 60 -0.27 4.02 7.52
CA SER A 60 0.38 3.11 6.58
C SER A 60 -0.64 2.48 5.62
N ASN A 61 -0.17 1.97 4.48
CA ASN A 61 -0.92 1.13 3.55
C ASN A 61 -1.10 -0.32 4.05
N TYR A 62 -0.56 -0.62 5.23
CA TYR A 62 -0.74 -1.88 5.94
C TYR A 62 -1.96 -1.86 6.88
N ILE A 63 -2.77 -0.80 6.83
CA ILE A 63 -3.91 -0.56 7.73
C ILE A 63 -5.06 -0.11 6.85
N GLY A 64 -6.27 -0.62 7.06
CA GLY A 64 -7.51 -0.08 6.49
C GLY A 64 -7.61 0.06 4.96
N GLY A 65 -6.71 -0.57 4.19
CA GLY A 65 -6.74 -0.59 2.73
C GLY A 65 -5.38 -0.35 2.09
N VAL A 66 -5.07 -1.14 1.05
CA VAL A 66 -3.79 -1.09 0.33
C VAL A 66 -3.82 -0.09 -0.83
N ALA A 67 -5.03 0.28 -1.29
CA ALA A 67 -5.20 1.18 -2.41
C ALA A 67 -4.69 2.59 -2.09
N LEU A 68 -4.21 3.30 -3.12
CA LEU A 68 -3.75 4.68 -2.99
C LEU A 68 -4.84 5.58 -2.40
N GLY A 69 -6.09 5.43 -2.86
CA GLY A 69 -7.22 6.21 -2.35
C GLY A 69 -7.43 6.06 -0.84
N ASP A 70 -7.30 4.84 -0.31
CA ASP A 70 -7.40 4.59 1.13
C ASP A 70 -6.25 5.23 1.91
N CYS A 71 -5.03 5.18 1.35
CA CYS A 71 -3.85 5.79 1.95
C CYS A 71 -3.98 7.31 2.02
N VAL A 72 -4.45 7.94 0.95
CA VAL A 72 -4.67 9.40 0.89
C VAL A 72 -5.75 9.81 1.88
N ARG A 73 -6.91 9.15 1.85
CA ARG A 73 -8.02 9.44 2.76
C ARG A 73 -7.58 9.35 4.22
N ARG A 74 -6.91 8.25 4.60
CA ARG A 74 -6.41 8.06 5.97
C ARG A 74 -5.32 9.06 6.35
N GLY A 75 -4.42 9.38 5.42
CA GLY A 75 -3.41 10.41 5.66
C GLY A 75 -4.05 11.74 6.06
N THR A 76 -5.11 12.14 5.37
CA THR A 76 -5.88 13.36 5.69
C THR A 76 -6.61 13.26 7.03
N GLU A 77 -7.25 12.11 7.31
CA GLU A 77 -7.94 11.86 8.59
C GLU A 77 -6.97 11.96 9.77
N VAL A 78 -5.83 11.27 9.71
CA VAL A 78 -4.81 11.27 10.76
C VAL A 78 -4.16 12.65 10.92
N ALA A 79 -3.89 13.36 9.83
CA ALA A 79 -3.37 14.73 9.90
C ALA A 79 -4.36 15.67 10.62
N THR A 80 -5.67 15.49 10.38
CA THR A 80 -6.71 16.27 11.06
C THR A 80 -6.77 15.95 12.55
N GLU A 81 -6.66 14.67 12.91
CA GLU A 81 -6.61 14.22 14.31
C GLU A 81 -5.39 14.82 15.05
N ILE A 82 -4.20 14.76 14.41
CA ILE A 82 -2.98 15.36 14.95
C ILE A 82 -3.19 16.85 15.20
N TYR A 83 -3.70 17.58 14.20
CA TYR A 83 -3.94 19.02 14.33
C TYR A 83 -4.87 19.34 15.51
N GLN A 84 -5.97 18.61 15.65
CA GLN A 84 -6.90 18.79 16.77
C GLN A 84 -6.26 18.50 18.14
N SER A 85 -5.43 17.45 18.22
CA SER A 85 -4.73 17.11 19.46
C SER A 85 -3.74 18.19 19.91
N LEU A 86 -3.08 18.85 18.96
CA LEU A 86 -2.14 19.93 19.23
C LEU A 86 -2.86 21.19 19.73
N GLU A 87 -4.01 21.53 19.14
CA GLU A 87 -4.82 22.66 19.61
C GLU A 87 -5.42 22.41 21.00
N ALA A 88 -5.78 21.17 21.33
CA ALA A 88 -6.28 20.80 22.66
C ALA A 88 -5.20 20.81 23.77
N THR A 89 -3.92 20.85 23.38
CA THR A 89 -2.77 20.87 24.30
C THR A 89 -2.26 22.30 24.56
N LYS A 90 -2.77 23.31 23.83
CA LYS A 90 -2.55 24.74 24.12
C LYS A 90 -3.40 25.18 25.31
#